data_AF-A0AAD8A867-F1
#
_entry.id   AF-A0AAD8A867-F1
#
_cell.length_a   1.000
_cell.length_b   1.000
_cell.length_c   1.000
_cell.angle_alpha   90.00
_cell.angle_beta   90.00
_cell.angle_gamma   90.00
#
_symmetry.space_group_name_H-M   'P 1'
#
loop_
_entity.id
_entity.type
_entity.pdbx_description
1 polymer ?
#
loop_
_entity_poly.entity_id
_entity_poly.type
_entity_poly.pdbx_seq_one_letter_code
_entity_poly.pdbx_strand_id
1 'polypeptide(L)' 'MQPYACHQCGRTYKWRSSLNSHIHNECGKEPRFQCPYCPHRCKVKSNLNKHIRNFHRDICMMGSSLPI' A
#
# COMPACT_ATOMS: atom_id res chain seq x y z
N MET A 1 -10.52 18.35 6.99
CA MET A 1 -10.18 18.86 5.64
C MET A 1 -8.93 18.17 5.14
N GLN A 2 -8.95 17.62 3.92
CA GLN A 2 -7.79 17.06 3.24
C GLN A 2 -7.46 17.96 2.04
N PRO A 3 -6.73 19.06 2.27
CA PRO A 3 -6.59 20.11 1.25
C PRO A 3 -5.71 19.68 0.07
N TYR A 4 -5.03 18.54 0.15
CA TYR A 4 -4.08 18.09 -0.87
C TYR A 4 -4.69 16.91 -1.66
N ALA A 5 -5.19 17.19 -2.86
CA ALA A 5 -5.77 16.18 -3.74
C ALA A 5 -4.79 15.78 -4.86
N CYS A 6 -4.80 14.50 -5.23
CA CYS A 6 -4.10 14.02 -6.42
C CYS A 6 -4.98 14.24 -7.67
N HIS A 7 -4.50 15.03 -8.62
CA HIS A 7 -5.24 15.32 -9.86
C HIS A 7 -5.39 14.11 -10.80
N GLN A 8 -4.54 13.09 -10.67
CA GLN A 8 -4.59 11.89 -11.52
C GLN A 8 -5.59 10.83 -11.04
N CYS A 9 -5.80 10.69 -9.72
CA CYS A 9 -6.66 9.64 -9.18
C CYS A 9 -7.73 10.13 -8.20
N GLY A 10 -7.77 11.43 -7.91
CA GLY A 10 -8.76 12.06 -7.04
C GLY A 10 -8.57 11.81 -5.54
N ARG A 11 -7.55 11.03 -5.12
CA ARG A 11 -7.30 10.77 -3.69
C ARG A 11 -6.87 12.03 -2.96
N THR A 12 -7.43 12.22 -1.76
CA THR A 12 -7.19 13.38 -0.90
C THR A 12 -6.35 13.01 0.32
N TYR A 13 -5.48 13.94 0.72
CA TYR A 13 -4.51 13.78 1.79
C TYR A 13 -4.54 14.96 2.74
N LYS A 14 -4.30 14.68 4.03
CA LYS A 14 -4.22 15.71 5.08
C LYS A 14 -2.94 16.55 4.95
N TRP A 15 -1.86 15.96 4.44
CA TRP A 15 -0.53 16.57 4.38
C TRP A 15 0.04 16.53 2.96
N ARG A 16 0.79 17.58 2.60
CA ARG A 16 1.47 17.68 1.31
C ARG A 16 2.52 16.59 1.11
N SER A 17 3.23 16.20 2.17
CA SER A 17 4.19 15.09 2.15
C SER A 17 3.53 13.76 1.77
N SER A 18 2.36 13.47 2.33
CA SER A 18 1.59 12.27 2.00
C SER A 18 1.13 12.25 0.54
N LEU A 19 0.65 13.38 0.02
CA LEU A 19 0.33 13.52 -1.40
C LEU A 19 1.58 13.30 -2.27
N ASN A 20 2.72 13.88 -1.90
CA ASN A 20 3.96 13.74 -2.68
C ASN A 20 4.45 12.29 -2.71
N SER A 21 4.45 11.61 -1.55
CA SER A 21 4.78 10.18 -1.49
C SER A 21 3.83 9.33 -2.31
N HIS A 22 2.52 9.65 -2.27
CA HIS A 22 1.52 8.99 -3.09
C HIS A 22 1.79 9.18 -4.60
N ILE A 23 1.99 10.43 -5.06
CA ILE A 23 2.26 10.71 -6.47
C ILE A 23 3.49 9.96 -6.95
N HIS A 24 4.56 9.96 -6.14
CA HIS A 24 5.82 9.33 -6.52
C HIS A 24 5.76 7.79 -6.50
N ASN A 25 5.03 7.17 -5.57
CA ASN A 25 5.10 5.72 -5.32
C ASN A 25 3.85 4.93 -5.71
N GLU A 26 2.71 5.60 -5.88
CA GLU A 26 1.42 4.94 -6.09
C GLU A 26 0.67 5.48 -7.31
N CYS A 27 0.70 6.79 -7.53
CA CYS A 27 -0.06 7.38 -8.63
C CYS A 27 0.55 6.98 -9.97
N GLY A 28 -0.29 6.52 -10.90
CA GLY A 28 0.16 6.01 -12.20
C GLY A 28 0.96 4.70 -12.16
N LYS A 29 1.21 4.11 -10.99
CA LYS A 29 1.89 2.81 -10.86
C LYS A 29 0.88 1.69 -10.70
N GLU A 30 1.07 0.61 -11.45
CA GLU A 30 0.28 -0.60 -11.26
C GLU A 30 0.63 -1.30 -9.94
N PRO A 31 -0.36 -1.97 -9.31
CA PRO A 31 -0.13 -2.69 -8.07
C PRO A 31 0.69 -3.95 -8.34
N ARG A 32 2.02 -3.78 -8.25
CA ARG A 32 3.01 -4.84 -8.49
C ARG A 32 3.08 -5.89 -7.38
N PHE A 33 2.63 -5.55 -6.16
CA PHE A 33 2.76 -6.44 -5.01
C PHE A 33 1.43 -7.14 -4.74
N GLN A 34 1.34 -8.42 -5.06
CA GLN A 34 0.18 -9.25 -4.74
C GLN A 34 0.38 -9.92 -3.37
N CYS A 35 -0.68 -9.99 -2.57
CA CYS A 35 -0.67 -10.78 -1.36
C CYS A 35 -0.60 -12.27 -1.71
N PRO A 36 0.30 -13.05 -1.11
CA PRO A 36 0.37 -14.50 -1.38
C PRO A 36 -0.83 -15.26 -0.80
N TYR A 37 -1.59 -14.66 0.10
CA TYR A 37 -2.69 -15.32 0.82
C TYR A 37 -4.08 -14.92 0.33
N CYS A 38 -4.19 -13.90 -0.52
CA CYS A 38 -5.48 -13.41 -1.02
C CYS A 38 -5.29 -12.61 -2.33
N PRO A 39 -6.37 -12.32 -3.10
CA PRO A 39 -6.26 -11.56 -4.34
C PRO A 39 -5.96 -10.07 -4.15
N HIS A 40 -5.66 -9.60 -2.94
CA HIS A 40 -5.35 -8.20 -2.67
C HIS A 40 -4.03 -7.79 -3.33
N ARG A 41 -4.03 -6.62 -3.99
CA ARG A 41 -2.83 -6.06 -4.63
C ARG A 41 -2.54 -4.66 -4.10
N CYS A 42 -1.27 -4.41 -3.85
CA CYS A 42 -0.73 -3.16 -3.34
C CYS A 42 0.33 -2.61 -4.28
N LYS A 43 0.47 -1.28 -4.29
CA LYS A 43 1.51 -0.58 -5.06
C LYS A 43 2.83 -0.44 -4.32
N VAL A 44 2.80 -0.59 -3.00
CA VAL A 44 3.96 -0.41 -2.12
C VAL A 44 4.10 -1.60 -1.17
N LYS A 45 5.33 -2.09 -0.99
CA LYS A 45 5.66 -3.23 -0.10
C LYS A 45 5.27 -2.99 1.35
N SER A 46 5.41 -1.77 1.86
CA SER A 46 5.00 -1.41 3.24
C SER A 46 3.50 -1.55 3.46
N ASN A 47 2.68 -1.25 2.45
CA ASN A 47 1.23 -1.45 2.49
C ASN A 47 0.89 -2.94 2.48
N LEU A 48 1.58 -3.75 1.69
CA LEU A 48 1.41 -5.21 1.71
C LEU A 48 1.73 -5.80 3.09
N ASN A 49 2.84 -5.38 3.71
CA ASN A 49 3.22 -5.87 5.04
C ASN A 49 2.19 -5.48 6.10
N LYS A 50 1.66 -4.25 6.04
CA LYS A 50 0.56 -3.82 6.92
C LYS A 50 -0.71 -4.64 6.67
N HIS A 51 -1.04 -4.91 5.41
CA HIS A 51 -2.18 -5.74 5.05
C HIS A 51 -2.06 -7.14 5.65
N ILE A 52 -0.92 -7.81 5.44
CA ILE A 52 -0.66 -9.15 6.01
C ILE A 52 -0.77 -9.10 7.55
N ARG A 53 -0.16 -8.11 8.20
CA ARG A 53 -0.20 -8.01 9.67
C ARG A 53 -1.62 -7.82 10.24
N ASN A 54 -2.51 -7.14 9.52
CA ASN A 54 -3.87 -6.84 10.00
C ASN A 54 -4.89 -7.91 9.57
N PHE A 55 -4.78 -8.44 8.36
CA PHE A 55 -5.77 -9.35 7.75
C PHE A 55 -5.30 -10.82 7.73
N HIS A 56 -4.00 -11.06 7.85
CA HIS A 56 -3.38 -12.38 7.91
C HIS A 56 -2.56 -12.51 9.20
N ARG A 57 -3.14 -12.06 10.32
CA ARG A 57 -2.49 -11.96 11.63
C ARG A 57 -2.03 -13.32 12.14
N ASP A 58 -2.76 -14.38 11.82
CA ASP A 58 -2.47 -15.77 12.17
C ASP A 58 -1.21 -16.32 11.48
N ILE A 59 -0.79 -15.68 10.38
CA ILE A 59 0.38 -16.11 9.60
C ILE A 59 1.67 -15.44 10.11
N CYS A 60 1.55 -14.30 10.81
CA CYS A 60 2.69 -13.52 11.32
C CYS A 60 3.51 -14.22 12.42
N MET A 61 3.06 -15.38 12.92
CA MET A 61 3.77 -16.18 13.93
C MET A 61 4.86 -17.09 13.34
N MET A 62 4.87 -17.32 12.03
CA MET A 62 5.89 -18.14 11.36
C MET A 62 6.89 -17.19 10.71
N GLY A 63 8.03 -16.99 11.35
CA GLY A 63 9.12 -16.21 10.80
C GLY A 63 9.55 -16.70 9.41
N SER A 64 10.27 -15.82 8.72
CA SER A 64 10.99 -16.02 7.45
C SER A 64 10.19 -16.10 6.14
N SER A 65 10.63 -15.23 5.21
CA SER A 65 10.46 -15.32 3.75
C SER A 65 9.10 -14.88 3.21
N LEU A 66 8.98 -13.60 2.83
CA LEU A 66 8.04 -13.26 1.75
C LEU A 66 8.53 -14.01 0.50
N PRO A 67 7.73 -14.92 -0.10
CA PRO A 67 8.10 -15.51 -1.38
C PRO A 67 8.19 -14.40 -2.43
N ILE A 68 9.29 -14.46 -3.19
CA ILE A 68 9.66 -13.52 -4.27
C ILE A 68 8.68 -13.67 -5.43
#